data_AF-A0A0E3SBX9-F1
#
_entry.id   AF-A0A0E3SBX9-F1
#
_cell.length_a   1.000
_cell.length_b   1.000
_cell.length_c   1.000
_cell.angle_alpha   90.00
_cell.angle_beta   90.00
_cell.angle_gamma   90.00
#
_symmetry.space_group_name_H-M   'P 1'
#
loop_
_entity.id
_entity.type
_entity.pdbx_description
1 polymer ?
#
loop_
_entity_poly.entity_id
_entity_poly.type
_entity_poly.pdbx_seq_one_letter_code
_entity_poly.pdbx_strand_id
1 'polypeptide(L)'
;MKYGFILSVALVFILTASCVPGIFATGTVSNSSTSSLRCSMEIPLDKNQAPYVLVAGSSWERARVSLENPGSEPLYNITVLIEIPEDLETGVSPQPYPISKEGQKIKAEIRDLAPGQSADLIFDVKPPISIEFKKQVVFTIHMDYPGGEQQSEQKVSLIPPPSWLTYFTILASLLLFIGILAAVKHFGVLDLFSTVDLITIALLAAVIAVVFRYLSKLINLGWFDGLVISIPTVVLMVVALQLVRKPGTATLLFTCVLLISMVVWGSHIMWLGFYLAEGVIVDLLVILFGMDYADRRLTAITYGISRGVVSTLVFYLLYAPVEWKISYAPWYIGLQLALACAGGLIGGALGYDTAVKMSGARL
;
A
#
# COMPACT_ATOMS: atom_id res chain seq x y z
N MET A 1 -19.99 -37.12 -3.31
CA MET A 1 -20.97 -36.21 -3.95
C MET A 1 -21.41 -35.00 -3.09
N LYS A 2 -20.99 -34.84 -1.82
CA LYS A 2 -21.39 -33.68 -0.97
C LYS A 2 -20.51 -32.42 -1.12
N TYR A 3 -19.30 -32.53 -1.68
CA TYR A 3 -18.35 -31.39 -1.82
C TYR A 3 -18.56 -30.55 -3.09
N GLY A 4 -19.23 -31.08 -4.12
CA GLY A 4 -19.48 -30.36 -5.37
C GLY A 4 -20.45 -29.19 -5.20
N PHE A 5 -21.47 -29.37 -4.35
CA PHE A 5 -22.51 -28.35 -4.14
C PHE A 5 -21.97 -27.10 -3.43
N ILE A 6 -21.07 -27.26 -2.46
CA ILE A 6 -20.43 -26.14 -1.74
C ILE A 6 -19.47 -25.39 -2.67
N LEU A 7 -18.72 -26.12 -3.50
CA LEU A 7 -17.87 -25.53 -4.54
C LEU A 7 -18.70 -24.71 -5.53
N SER A 8 -19.86 -25.22 -5.97
CA SER A 8 -20.76 -24.53 -6.89
C SER A 8 -21.38 -23.27 -6.28
N VAL A 9 -21.78 -23.30 -5.00
CA VAL A 9 -22.35 -22.13 -4.32
C VAL A 9 -21.30 -21.03 -4.12
N ALA A 10 -20.06 -21.39 -3.79
CA ALA A 10 -18.95 -20.44 -3.73
C ALA A 10 -18.65 -19.82 -5.12
N LEU A 11 -18.65 -20.64 -6.18
CA LEU A 11 -18.39 -20.19 -7.55
C LEU A 11 -19.46 -19.25 -8.11
N VAL A 12 -20.73 -19.49 -7.77
CA VAL A 12 -21.86 -18.64 -8.20
C VAL A 12 -21.81 -17.27 -7.52
N PHE A 13 -21.43 -17.20 -6.26
CA PHE A 13 -21.24 -15.93 -5.54
C PHE A 13 -20.06 -15.11 -6.10
N ILE A 14 -19.05 -15.78 -6.67
CA ILE A 14 -17.86 -15.17 -7.30
C ILE A 14 -18.18 -14.60 -8.69
N LEU A 15 -19.08 -15.23 -9.45
CA LEU A 15 -19.38 -14.83 -10.83
C LEU A 15 -20.33 -13.64 -10.94
N THR A 16 -21.25 -13.43 -9.99
CA THR A 16 -22.25 -12.36 -10.06
C THR A 16 -21.70 -10.96 -9.76
N ALA A 17 -20.49 -10.84 -9.19
CA ALA A 17 -19.88 -9.55 -8.84
C ALA A 17 -19.07 -8.91 -9.98
N SER A 18 -18.94 -9.55 -11.15
CA SER A 18 -17.89 -9.25 -12.13
C SER A 18 -18.32 -8.49 -13.40
N CYS A 19 -19.57 -8.03 -13.53
CA CYS A 19 -20.07 -7.48 -14.80
C CYS A 19 -20.48 -6.00 -14.72
N VAL A 20 -19.52 -5.08 -14.85
CA VAL A 20 -19.79 -3.70 -15.35
C VAL A 20 -18.60 -3.23 -16.23
N PRO A 21 -18.82 -2.73 -17.46
CA PRO A 21 -17.76 -2.34 -18.38
C PRO A 21 -17.42 -0.83 -18.33
N GLY A 22 -16.12 -0.46 -18.47
CA GLY A 22 -15.66 0.92 -18.66
C GLY A 22 -14.13 0.98 -18.91
N ILE A 23 -13.68 1.06 -20.17
CA ILE A 23 -13.17 2.23 -20.94
C ILE A 23 -11.88 2.85 -20.36
N PHE A 24 -10.81 2.77 -21.15
CA PHE A 24 -9.42 3.19 -20.84
C PHE A 24 -9.11 4.60 -21.36
N ALA A 25 -8.30 5.35 -20.62
CA ALA A 25 -7.51 6.46 -21.16
C ALA A 25 -6.15 6.57 -20.45
N THR A 26 -5.08 6.58 -21.25
CA THR A 26 -3.67 6.70 -20.86
C THR A 26 -3.14 8.08 -21.24
N GLY A 27 -2.39 8.73 -20.34
CA GLY A 27 -1.63 9.95 -20.65
C GLY A 27 -0.17 9.81 -20.22
N THR A 28 0.73 9.91 -21.19
CA THR A 28 2.20 10.00 -21.04
C THR A 28 2.65 11.43 -20.74
N VAL A 29 3.71 11.60 -19.96
CA VAL A 29 4.37 12.90 -19.70
C VAL A 29 5.82 12.84 -20.15
N SER A 30 6.26 13.88 -20.88
CA SER A 30 7.59 14.08 -21.46
C SER A 30 8.39 15.16 -20.72
N ASN A 31 9.72 14.99 -20.70
CA ASN A 31 10.75 15.78 -20.01
C ASN A 31 11.25 17.03 -20.77
N SER A 32 11.94 17.92 -20.03
CA SER A 32 13.15 18.76 -20.33
C SER A 32 12.94 20.21 -19.84
N SER A 33 13.92 21.03 -19.41
CA SER A 33 15.37 21.19 -19.65
C SER A 33 16.05 22.00 -18.51
N THR A 34 17.39 22.15 -18.54
CA THR A 34 18.31 22.68 -17.50
C THR A 34 18.21 24.19 -17.23
N SER A 35 18.13 24.60 -15.95
CA SER A 35 17.84 25.96 -15.49
C SER A 35 19.02 26.73 -14.85
N SER A 36 19.07 28.05 -15.04
CA SER A 36 20.01 29.04 -14.47
C SER A 36 19.68 29.44 -13.03
N LEU A 37 18.41 29.42 -12.64
CA LEU A 37 17.93 29.58 -11.27
C LEU A 37 17.53 28.22 -10.71
N ARG A 38 17.97 27.90 -9.50
CA ARG A 38 17.54 26.69 -8.82
C ARG A 38 16.30 27.00 -7.97
N CYS A 39 15.18 26.42 -8.35
CA CYS A 39 13.91 26.56 -7.64
C CYS A 39 13.53 25.23 -7.01
N SER A 40 13.31 25.23 -5.70
CA SER A 40 12.79 24.08 -4.95
C SER A 40 11.56 24.49 -4.16
N MET A 41 10.60 23.59 -4.06
CA MET A 41 9.37 23.80 -3.31
C MET A 41 9.26 22.74 -2.22
N GLU A 42 8.95 23.14 -1.00
CA GLU A 42 8.74 22.23 0.13
C GLU A 42 7.34 22.44 0.68
N ILE A 43 6.52 21.37 0.62
CA ILE A 43 5.15 21.34 1.15
C ILE A 43 4.87 19.92 1.65
N PRO A 44 4.34 19.72 2.86
CA PRO A 44 4.19 20.68 3.96
C PRO A 44 5.54 20.95 4.66
N LEU A 45 5.80 22.21 5.03
CA LEU A 45 7.03 22.62 5.72
C LEU A 45 7.13 22.09 7.16
N ASP A 46 6.00 22.01 7.87
CA ASP A 46 5.96 21.68 9.29
C ASP A 46 5.93 20.16 9.57
N LYS A 47 5.83 19.30 8.55
CA LYS A 47 5.74 17.84 8.69
C LYS A 47 6.88 17.14 7.96
N ASN A 48 7.94 16.82 8.69
CA ASN A 48 9.13 16.09 8.21
C ASN A 48 8.89 14.68 7.64
N GLN A 49 7.66 14.16 7.66
CA GLN A 49 7.38 12.75 7.36
C GLN A 49 6.84 12.49 5.95
N ALA A 50 6.39 13.51 5.20
CA ALA A 50 5.84 13.31 3.86
C ALA A 50 5.97 14.58 2.97
N PRO A 51 7.16 14.88 2.42
CA PRO A 51 7.32 15.99 1.48
C PRO A 51 6.50 15.73 0.21
N TYR A 52 5.92 16.79 -0.33
CA TYR A 52 5.03 16.85 -1.50
C TYR A 52 3.68 16.12 -1.34
N VAL A 53 3.20 15.99 -0.10
CA VAL A 53 1.92 15.33 0.20
C VAL A 53 1.00 16.25 1.01
N LEU A 54 -0.13 16.63 0.41
CA LEU A 54 -1.20 17.37 1.08
C LEU A 54 -2.35 16.42 1.42
N VAL A 55 -2.81 16.45 2.66
CA VAL A 55 -3.99 15.68 3.09
C VAL A 55 -5.19 16.62 3.03
N ALA A 56 -6.17 16.30 2.18
CA ALA A 56 -7.44 17.01 2.11
C ALA A 56 -8.12 17.00 3.48
N GLY A 57 -8.72 18.13 3.84
CA GLY A 57 -9.18 18.41 5.18
C GLY A 57 -9.27 19.90 5.44
N SER A 58 -9.38 20.29 6.70
CA SER A 58 -9.59 21.68 7.11
C SER A 58 -8.32 22.41 7.56
N SER A 59 -7.14 21.76 7.52
CA SER A 59 -5.89 22.36 8.00
C SER A 59 -5.21 23.20 6.92
N TRP A 60 -4.69 24.35 7.34
CA TRP A 60 -3.71 25.11 6.57
C TRP A 60 -2.35 24.42 6.69
N GLU A 61 -1.70 24.18 5.56
CA GLU A 61 -0.35 23.64 5.49
C GLU A 61 0.59 24.70 4.94
N ARG A 62 1.73 24.92 5.59
CA ARG A 62 2.71 25.90 5.15
C ARG A 62 3.56 25.35 4.02
N ALA A 63 3.77 26.19 3.02
CA ALA A 63 4.60 25.95 1.85
C ALA A 63 5.80 26.91 1.85
N ARG A 64 6.96 26.42 1.40
CA ARG A 64 8.14 27.23 1.13
C ARG A 64 8.59 27.03 -0.30
N VAL A 65 8.81 28.11 -1.03
CA VAL A 65 9.53 28.12 -2.31
C VAL A 65 10.88 28.76 -2.05
N SER A 66 11.94 27.99 -2.22
CA SER A 66 13.33 28.45 -2.08
C SER A 66 13.92 28.65 -3.47
N LEU A 67 14.46 29.85 -3.66
CA LEU A 67 15.12 30.29 -4.88
C LEU A 67 16.58 30.52 -4.56
N GLU A 68 17.46 29.83 -5.27
CA GLU A 68 18.89 29.94 -5.12
C GLU A 68 19.50 30.41 -6.44
N ASN A 69 20.43 31.37 -6.36
CA ASN A 69 21.27 31.78 -7.49
C ASN A 69 22.60 31.00 -7.45
N PRO A 70 22.72 29.86 -8.15
CA PRO A 70 23.98 29.12 -8.23
C PRO A 70 24.99 29.75 -9.19
N GLY A 71 24.60 30.82 -9.90
CA GLY A 71 25.44 31.51 -10.87
C GLY A 71 26.53 32.37 -10.23
N SER A 72 27.43 32.88 -11.07
CA SER A 72 28.53 33.76 -10.68
C SER A 72 28.18 35.25 -10.73
N GLU A 73 27.01 35.60 -11.25
CA GLU A 73 26.56 36.98 -11.43
C GLU A 73 25.32 37.28 -10.56
N PRO A 74 25.21 38.50 -10.00
CA PRO A 74 24.02 38.92 -9.27
C PRO A 74 22.82 39.05 -10.22
N LEU A 75 21.68 38.55 -9.78
CA LEU A 75 20.40 38.69 -10.47
C LEU A 75 19.61 39.83 -9.83
N TYR A 76 19.01 40.67 -10.65
CA TYR A 76 18.28 41.87 -10.23
C TYR A 76 16.81 41.79 -10.67
N ASN A 77 15.93 42.49 -9.95
CA ASN A 77 14.50 42.60 -10.25
C ASN A 77 13.79 41.25 -10.48
N ILE A 78 14.09 40.26 -9.65
CA ILE A 78 13.46 38.94 -9.77
C ILE A 78 11.98 39.04 -9.37
N THR A 79 11.11 38.68 -10.31
CA THR A 79 9.68 38.54 -10.09
C THR A 79 9.31 37.06 -10.13
N VAL A 80 8.60 36.60 -9.10
CA VAL A 80 8.16 35.21 -8.98
C VAL A 80 6.64 35.19 -9.01
N LEU A 81 6.09 34.43 -9.95
CA LEU A 81 4.67 34.18 -10.09
C LEU A 81 4.40 32.70 -9.84
N ILE A 82 3.67 32.41 -8.77
CA ILE A 82 3.25 31.05 -8.42
C ILE A 82 1.79 30.90 -8.83
N GLU A 83 1.55 30.04 -9.81
CA GLU A 83 0.20 29.64 -10.20
C GLU A 83 -0.24 28.45 -9.36
N ILE A 84 -1.30 28.68 -8.59
CA ILE A 84 -1.90 27.69 -7.72
C ILE A 84 -3.04 27.01 -8.50
N PRO A 85 -3.18 25.68 -8.39
CA PRO A 85 -4.30 24.93 -8.93
C PRO A 85 -5.67 25.31 -8.34
N GLU A 86 -6.73 25.18 -9.13
CA GLU A 86 -8.07 25.66 -8.77
C GLU A 86 -8.71 25.05 -7.53
N ASP A 87 -8.27 23.84 -7.17
CA ASP A 87 -8.84 23.09 -6.06
C ASP A 87 -8.28 23.53 -4.68
N LEU A 88 -7.35 24.49 -4.63
CA LEU A 88 -6.61 24.87 -3.43
C LEU A 88 -6.90 26.31 -2.99
N GLU A 89 -7.22 26.47 -1.70
CA GLU A 89 -7.25 27.79 -1.05
C GLU A 89 -5.84 28.20 -0.65
N THR A 90 -5.52 29.50 -0.72
CA THR A 90 -4.20 30.00 -0.31
C THR A 90 -4.27 31.23 0.58
N GLY A 91 -3.32 31.31 1.50
CA GLY A 91 -3.11 32.41 2.41
C GLY A 91 -1.70 32.93 2.23
N VAL A 92 -1.52 34.23 2.36
CA VAL A 92 -0.21 34.85 2.32
C VAL A 92 -0.01 35.60 3.63
N SER A 93 1.09 35.29 4.31
CA SER A 93 1.50 35.99 5.52
C SER A 93 2.51 37.10 5.18
N PRO A 94 2.52 38.23 5.93
CA PRO A 94 3.48 39.32 5.72
C PRO A 94 4.92 38.83 5.77
N GLN A 95 5.73 39.29 4.82
CA GLN A 95 7.10 38.84 4.59
C GLN A 95 8.00 40.01 4.20
N PRO A 96 9.35 39.84 4.25
CA PRO A 96 10.29 40.92 3.92
C PRO A 96 10.17 41.41 2.46
N TYR A 97 9.56 40.62 1.58
CA TYR A 97 9.35 40.94 0.18
C TYR A 97 7.90 41.39 -0.07
N PRO A 98 7.67 42.37 -0.95
CA PRO A 98 6.32 42.69 -1.43
C PRO A 98 5.71 41.45 -2.07
N ILE A 99 4.58 41.01 -1.52
CA ILE A 99 3.83 39.84 -1.97
C ILE A 99 2.37 40.22 -2.14
N SER A 100 1.81 39.94 -3.30
CA SER A 100 0.39 40.15 -3.60
C SER A 100 -0.26 38.85 -4.05
N LYS A 101 -1.55 38.73 -3.74
CA LYS A 101 -2.39 37.60 -4.16
C LYS A 101 -3.50 38.13 -5.05
N GLU A 102 -3.56 37.61 -6.27
CA GLU A 102 -4.64 37.88 -7.23
C GLU A 102 -5.27 36.55 -7.65
N GLY A 103 -6.41 36.22 -7.05
CA GLY A 103 -7.08 34.94 -7.28
C GLY A 103 -6.19 33.76 -6.88
N GLN A 104 -5.78 32.95 -7.86
CA GLN A 104 -4.90 31.79 -7.69
C GLN A 104 -3.45 32.06 -8.07
N LYS A 105 -3.08 33.33 -8.28
CA LYS A 105 -1.71 33.72 -8.56
C LYS A 105 -1.14 34.45 -7.36
N ILE A 106 0.02 34.00 -6.89
CA ILE A 106 0.83 34.72 -5.89
C ILE A 106 2.01 35.35 -6.63
N LYS A 107 2.12 36.68 -6.55
CA LYS A 107 3.23 37.43 -7.12
C LYS A 107 4.13 37.93 -5.98
N ALA A 108 5.43 37.69 -6.08
CA ALA A 108 6.42 38.19 -5.14
C ALA A 108 7.59 38.88 -5.88
N GLU A 109 8.06 39.99 -5.32
CA GLU A 109 9.15 40.79 -5.88
C GLU A 109 10.37 40.72 -4.96
N ILE A 110 11.32 39.83 -5.30
CA ILE A 110 12.49 39.51 -4.45
C ILE A 110 13.60 40.56 -4.61
N ARG A 111 13.52 41.42 -5.63
CA ARG A 111 14.52 42.41 -6.01
C ARG A 111 15.85 41.74 -6.37
N ASP A 112 16.84 41.76 -5.49
CA ASP A 112 18.23 41.43 -5.82
C ASP A 112 18.68 40.16 -5.09
N LEU A 113 19.31 39.24 -5.83
CA LEU A 113 19.84 37.98 -5.31
C LEU A 113 21.31 37.80 -5.71
N ALA A 114 22.21 37.93 -4.74
CA ALA A 114 23.64 37.77 -4.97
C ALA A 114 24.01 36.29 -5.28
N PRO A 115 25.17 36.03 -5.92
CA PRO A 115 25.70 34.68 -6.10
C PRO A 115 25.75 33.89 -4.79
N GLY A 116 25.17 32.69 -4.77
CA GLY A 116 25.12 31.82 -3.59
C GLY A 116 24.11 32.24 -2.51
N GLN A 117 23.34 33.31 -2.74
CA GLN A 117 22.26 33.72 -1.85
C GLN A 117 20.97 32.96 -2.20
N SER A 118 20.19 32.62 -1.17
CA SER A 118 18.85 32.06 -1.30
C SER A 118 17.79 33.04 -0.79
N ALA A 119 16.62 33.01 -1.43
CA ALA A 119 15.42 33.71 -0.98
C ALA A 119 14.30 32.70 -0.78
N ASP A 120 13.63 32.79 0.37
CA ASP A 120 12.48 31.96 0.70
C ASP A 120 11.19 32.76 0.59
N LEU A 121 10.23 32.20 -0.13
CA LEU A 121 8.84 32.65 -0.17
C LEU A 121 7.97 31.65 0.58
N ILE A 122 7.27 32.12 1.59
CA ILE A 122 6.38 31.31 2.42
C ILE A 122 4.94 31.62 2.06
N PHE A 123 4.10 30.60 1.92
CA PHE A 123 2.66 30.79 1.78
C PHE A 123 1.91 29.64 2.42
N ASP A 124 0.66 29.86 2.77
CA ASP A 124 -0.19 28.84 3.36
C ASP A 124 -1.11 28.28 2.28
N VAL A 125 -1.21 26.95 2.20
CA VAL A 125 -2.09 26.24 1.28
C VAL A 125 -3.09 25.45 2.10
N LYS A 126 -4.37 25.64 1.82
CA LYS A 126 -5.44 24.85 2.39
C LYS A 126 -6.02 23.94 1.30
N PRO A 127 -5.86 22.62 1.43
CA PRO A 127 -6.45 21.67 0.52
C PRO A 127 -7.98 21.66 0.67
N PRO A 128 -8.72 21.15 -0.33
CA PRO A 128 -10.17 21.08 -0.25
C PRO A 128 -10.59 20.18 0.91
N ILE A 129 -11.81 20.42 1.43
CA ILE A 129 -12.35 19.72 2.61
C ILE A 129 -12.36 18.20 2.41
N SER A 130 -12.63 17.75 1.18
CA SER A 130 -12.62 16.34 0.81
C SER A 130 -12.31 16.20 -0.68
N ILE A 131 -11.58 15.14 -1.02
CA ILE A 131 -11.45 14.63 -2.39
C ILE A 131 -11.89 13.18 -2.38
N GLU A 132 -12.38 12.65 -3.50
CA GLU A 132 -12.80 11.24 -3.56
C GLU A 132 -11.59 10.30 -3.70
N PHE A 133 -10.60 10.70 -4.50
CA PHE A 133 -9.44 9.89 -4.83
C PHE A 133 -8.15 10.69 -4.74
N LYS A 134 -7.02 9.98 -4.60
CA LYS A 134 -5.69 10.59 -4.68
C LYS A 134 -5.53 11.31 -6.02
N LYS A 135 -5.24 12.61 -5.99
CA LYS A 135 -5.05 13.45 -7.18
C LYS A 135 -3.62 14.01 -7.19
N GLN A 136 -2.98 14.03 -8.35
CA GLN A 136 -1.74 14.80 -8.52
C GLN A 136 -2.09 16.18 -9.03
N VAL A 137 -1.46 17.17 -8.42
CA VAL A 137 -1.73 18.58 -8.68
C VAL A 137 -0.39 19.27 -8.90
N VAL A 138 -0.33 20.15 -9.89
CA VAL A 138 0.91 20.76 -10.37
C VAL A 138 0.92 22.23 -9.99
N PHE A 139 1.93 22.64 -9.24
CA PHE A 139 2.24 24.05 -9.01
C PHE A 139 3.19 24.52 -10.09
N THR A 140 2.83 25.60 -10.77
CA THR A 140 3.67 26.21 -11.79
C THR A 140 4.30 27.47 -11.23
N ILE A 141 5.62 27.50 -11.21
CA ILE A 141 6.40 28.64 -10.72
C ILE A 141 7.08 29.29 -11.93
N HIS A 142 6.64 30.49 -12.29
CA HIS A 142 7.26 31.33 -13.29
C HIS A 142 8.19 32.33 -12.61
N MET A 143 9.42 32.42 -13.08
CA MET A 143 10.42 33.37 -12.64
C MET A 143 10.80 34.25 -13.82
N ASP A 144 10.65 35.55 -13.65
CA ASP A 144 11.05 36.55 -14.64
C ASP A 144 12.19 37.40 -14.06
N TYR A 145 13.27 37.53 -14.82
CA TYR A 145 14.42 38.36 -14.49
C TYR A 145 15.04 38.90 -15.80
N PRO A 146 15.82 40.01 -15.75
CA PRO A 146 16.37 40.69 -16.94
C PRO A 146 17.25 39.83 -17.87
N GLY A 147 17.58 38.60 -17.47
CA GLY A 147 18.39 37.64 -18.24
C GLY A 147 17.63 36.42 -18.74
N GLY A 148 16.30 36.36 -18.58
CA GLY A 148 15.45 35.28 -19.13
C GLY A 148 14.23 34.95 -18.28
N GLU A 149 13.30 34.21 -18.88
CA GLU A 149 12.16 33.61 -18.19
C GLU A 149 12.42 32.13 -17.90
N GLN A 150 12.03 31.66 -16.71
CA GLN A 150 12.14 30.27 -16.33
C GLN A 150 10.84 29.77 -15.71
N GLN A 151 10.43 28.57 -16.10
CA GLN A 151 9.27 27.87 -15.54
C GLN A 151 9.72 26.60 -14.81
N SER A 152 9.15 26.35 -13.64
CA SER A 152 9.34 25.11 -12.87
C SER A 152 7.98 24.53 -12.50
N GLU A 153 7.78 23.25 -12.79
CA GLU A 153 6.57 22.51 -12.40
C GLU A 153 6.89 21.60 -11.21
N GLN A 154 6.14 21.75 -10.12
CA GLN A 154 6.27 20.94 -8.92
C GLN A 154 5.00 20.13 -8.70
N LYS A 155 5.17 18.79 -8.65
CA LYS A 155 4.05 17.85 -8.52
C LYS A 155 3.80 17.54 -7.05
N VAL A 156 2.61 17.87 -6.57
CA VAL A 156 2.15 17.60 -5.20
C VAL A 156 1.01 16.58 -5.23
N SER A 157 1.07 15.59 -4.36
CA SER A 157 0.01 14.59 -4.21
C SER A 157 -1.01 15.04 -3.17
N LEU A 158 -2.26 15.19 -3.58
CA LEU A 158 -3.41 15.37 -2.71
C LEU A 158 -4.00 14.01 -2.33
N ILE A 159 -4.09 13.74 -1.04
CA ILE A 159 -4.62 12.49 -0.46
C ILE A 159 -5.92 12.82 0.29
N PRO A 160 -7.00 12.04 0.13
CA PRO A 160 -8.24 12.29 0.86
C PRO A 160 -8.06 12.12 2.38
N PRO A 161 -8.89 12.79 3.19
CA PRO A 161 -8.86 12.59 4.64
C PRO A 161 -9.11 11.12 4.98
N PRO A 162 -8.54 10.61 6.08
CA PRO A 162 -8.91 9.30 6.59
C PRO A 162 -10.41 9.26 6.86
N SER A 163 -11.11 8.38 6.16
CA SER A 163 -12.56 8.24 6.29
C SER A 163 -12.90 7.51 7.59
N TRP A 164 -14.13 7.71 8.10
CA TRP A 164 -14.65 6.94 9.23
C TRP A 164 -14.52 5.41 9.03
N LEU A 165 -14.59 4.95 7.77
CA LEU A 165 -14.32 3.56 7.41
C LEU A 165 -12.89 3.13 7.74
N THR A 166 -11.87 3.98 7.55
CA THR A 166 -10.48 3.67 7.95
C THR A 166 -10.35 3.51 9.45
N TYR A 167 -10.98 4.38 10.24
CA TYR A 167 -10.97 4.22 11.70
C TYR A 167 -11.73 2.96 12.13
N PHE A 168 -12.84 2.64 11.46
CA PHE A 168 -13.59 1.42 11.72
C PHE A 168 -12.80 0.17 11.36
N THR A 169 -12.09 0.11 10.23
CA THR A 169 -11.26 -1.04 9.88
C THR A 169 -10.07 -1.21 10.82
N ILE A 170 -9.44 -0.11 11.26
CA ILE A 170 -8.38 -0.16 12.27
C ILE A 170 -8.95 -0.72 13.57
N LEU A 171 -10.10 -0.23 14.03
CA LEU A 171 -10.72 -0.71 15.25
C LEU A 171 -11.16 -2.18 15.12
N ALA A 172 -11.79 -2.56 14.00
CA ALA A 172 -12.25 -3.91 13.75
C ALA A 172 -11.08 -4.90 13.64
N SER A 173 -9.98 -4.53 12.98
CA SER A 173 -8.78 -5.36 12.89
C SER A 173 -8.08 -5.52 14.24
N LEU A 174 -8.03 -4.45 15.04
CA LEU A 174 -7.50 -4.50 16.41
C LEU A 174 -8.36 -5.38 17.31
N LEU A 175 -9.69 -5.22 17.27
CA LEU A 175 -10.64 -6.03 18.03
C LEU A 175 -10.57 -7.51 17.61
N LEU A 176 -10.45 -7.79 16.32
CA LEU A 176 -10.30 -9.15 15.80
C LEU A 176 -8.99 -9.77 16.29
N PHE A 177 -7.88 -9.02 16.28
CA PHE A 177 -6.61 -9.50 16.82
C PHE A 177 -6.65 -9.74 18.33
N ILE A 178 -7.19 -8.81 19.10
CA ILE A 178 -7.37 -8.97 20.55
C ILE A 178 -8.30 -10.15 20.84
N GLY A 179 -9.38 -10.30 20.07
CA GLY A 179 -10.29 -11.43 20.16
C GLY A 179 -9.61 -12.76 19.89
N ILE A 180 -8.75 -12.84 18.86
CA ILE A 180 -7.95 -14.03 18.56
C ILE A 180 -6.94 -14.29 19.68
N LEU A 181 -6.21 -13.29 20.16
CA LEU A 181 -5.29 -13.45 21.28
C LEU A 181 -6.00 -13.92 22.56
N ALA A 182 -7.17 -13.36 22.84
CA ALA A 182 -7.99 -13.75 23.97
C ALA A 182 -8.50 -15.19 23.81
N ALA A 183 -8.95 -15.58 22.62
CA ALA A 183 -9.35 -16.95 22.32
C ALA A 183 -8.16 -17.92 22.45
N VAL A 184 -7.02 -17.60 21.85
CA VAL A 184 -5.78 -18.39 21.92
C VAL A 184 -5.33 -18.57 23.37
N LYS A 185 -5.38 -17.52 24.19
CA LYS A 185 -5.07 -17.57 25.62
C LYS A 185 -6.10 -18.38 26.41
N HIS A 186 -7.40 -18.17 26.16
CA HIS A 186 -8.49 -18.83 26.89
C HIS A 186 -8.56 -20.33 26.58
N PHE A 187 -8.34 -20.72 25.32
CA PHE A 187 -8.38 -22.12 24.89
C PHE A 187 -7.03 -22.84 25.01
N GLY A 188 -5.99 -22.19 25.53
CA GLY A 188 -4.66 -22.79 25.66
C GLY A 188 -4.09 -23.26 24.32
N VAL A 189 -4.43 -22.58 23.22
CA VAL A 189 -4.07 -23.04 21.86
C VAL A 189 -2.56 -23.08 21.67
N LEU A 190 -1.81 -22.21 22.35
CA LEU A 190 -0.35 -22.23 22.33
C LEU A 190 0.24 -23.44 23.08
N ASP A 191 -0.44 -23.95 24.12
CA ASP A 191 0.00 -25.13 24.88
C ASP A 191 -0.09 -26.41 24.05
N LEU A 192 -0.90 -26.40 22.98
CA LEU A 192 -0.94 -27.47 22.00
C LEU A 192 0.33 -27.52 21.15
N PHE A 193 1.06 -26.42 20.95
CA PHE A 193 2.26 -26.38 20.11
C PHE A 193 3.51 -26.73 20.91
N SER A 194 4.32 -27.64 20.37
CA SER A 194 5.64 -27.91 20.94
C SER A 194 6.62 -26.81 20.57
N THR A 195 7.74 -26.70 21.29
CA THR A 195 8.83 -25.78 20.95
C THR A 195 9.32 -26.00 19.51
N VAL A 196 9.40 -27.25 19.07
CA VAL A 196 9.82 -27.60 17.70
C VAL A 196 8.82 -27.08 16.67
N ASP A 197 7.52 -27.15 16.96
CA ASP A 197 6.48 -26.65 16.07
C ASP A 197 6.56 -25.12 15.93
N LEU A 198 6.72 -24.42 17.06
CA LEU A 198 6.85 -22.97 17.08
C LEU A 198 8.10 -22.50 16.31
N ILE A 199 9.23 -23.19 16.50
CA ILE A 199 10.46 -22.92 15.74
C ILE A 199 10.23 -23.14 14.25
N THR A 200 9.56 -24.24 13.87
CA THR A 200 9.29 -24.56 12.47
C THR A 200 8.40 -23.49 11.83
N ILE A 201 7.32 -23.08 12.50
CA ILE A 201 6.43 -22.01 12.02
C ILE A 201 7.18 -20.69 11.88
N ALA A 202 8.00 -20.32 12.88
CA ALA A 202 8.77 -19.08 12.85
C ALA A 202 9.79 -19.06 11.70
N LEU A 203 10.46 -20.19 11.44
CA LEU A 203 11.43 -20.30 10.35
C LEU A 203 10.74 -20.21 8.97
N LEU A 204 9.63 -20.91 8.79
CA LEU A 204 8.82 -20.81 7.57
C LEU A 204 8.28 -19.38 7.38
N ALA A 205 7.79 -18.75 8.45
CA ALA A 205 7.33 -17.36 8.42
C ALA A 205 8.44 -16.39 8.02
N ALA A 206 9.67 -16.57 8.52
CA ALA A 206 10.82 -15.76 8.16
C ALA A 206 11.18 -15.89 6.68
N VAL A 207 11.12 -17.10 6.12
CA VAL A 207 11.37 -17.32 4.70
C VAL A 207 10.32 -16.60 3.83
N ILE A 208 9.04 -16.66 4.21
CA ILE A 208 7.96 -15.91 3.53
C ILE A 208 8.22 -14.39 3.63
N ALA A 209 8.37 -13.89 4.85
CA ALA A 209 8.40 -12.46 5.16
C ALA A 209 9.67 -11.76 4.66
N VAL A 210 10.80 -12.45 4.60
CA VAL A 210 12.09 -11.88 4.23
C VAL A 210 12.48 -12.29 2.81
N VAL A 211 12.66 -13.59 2.56
CA VAL A 211 13.26 -14.09 1.31
C VAL A 211 12.32 -13.86 0.13
N PHE A 212 11.09 -14.36 0.21
CA PHE A 212 10.15 -14.24 -0.92
C PHE A 212 9.66 -12.81 -1.12
N ARG A 213 9.51 -12.05 -0.03
CA ARG A 213 9.19 -10.62 -0.13
C ARG A 213 10.31 -9.81 -0.78
N TYR A 214 11.57 -10.12 -0.46
CA TYR A 214 12.73 -9.50 -1.11
C TYR A 214 12.81 -9.89 -2.60
N LEU A 215 12.60 -11.16 -2.93
CA LEU A 215 12.63 -11.65 -4.30
C LEU A 215 11.52 -11.03 -5.17
N SER A 216 10.30 -10.90 -4.64
CA SER A 216 9.19 -10.21 -5.33
C SER A 216 9.56 -8.75 -5.63
N LYS A 217 10.15 -8.02 -4.66
CA LYS A 217 10.64 -6.65 -4.90
C LYS A 217 11.72 -6.55 -5.97
N LEU A 218 12.61 -7.54 -6.08
CA LEU A 218 13.66 -7.57 -7.10
C LEU A 218 13.10 -7.83 -8.50
N ILE A 219 12.17 -8.77 -8.62
CA ILE A 219 11.67 -9.21 -9.93
C ILE A 219 10.62 -8.23 -10.48
N ASN A 220 9.87 -7.55 -9.61
CA ASN A 220 8.87 -6.51 -9.92
C ASN A 220 8.15 -6.72 -11.26
N LEU A 221 7.35 -7.79 -11.34
CA LEU A 221 6.62 -8.19 -12.55
C LEU A 221 5.34 -7.37 -12.80
N GLY A 222 5.19 -6.22 -12.16
CA GLY A 222 4.03 -5.34 -12.28
C GLY A 222 2.73 -6.09 -11.97
N TRP A 223 1.97 -6.42 -13.01
CA TRP A 223 0.65 -7.05 -12.88
C TRP A 223 0.68 -8.49 -12.34
N PHE A 224 1.82 -9.20 -12.46
CA PHE A 224 1.97 -10.58 -11.96
C PHE A 224 2.64 -10.69 -10.60
N ASP A 225 2.97 -9.58 -9.94
CA ASP A 225 3.70 -9.60 -8.66
C ASP A 225 2.94 -10.40 -7.59
N GLY A 226 1.60 -10.29 -7.58
CA GLY A 226 0.72 -11.10 -6.72
C GLY A 226 0.84 -12.61 -6.94
N LEU A 227 1.08 -13.05 -8.18
CA LEU A 227 1.25 -14.47 -8.50
C LEU A 227 2.61 -14.99 -7.99
N VAL A 228 3.67 -14.19 -8.19
CA VAL A 228 5.05 -14.53 -7.78
C VAL A 228 5.16 -14.71 -6.27
N ILE A 229 4.48 -13.88 -5.49
CA ILE A 229 4.49 -13.97 -4.03
C ILE A 229 3.51 -15.04 -3.51
N SER A 230 2.37 -15.23 -4.18
CA SER A 230 1.34 -16.17 -3.71
C SER A 230 1.78 -17.63 -3.78
N ILE A 231 2.44 -18.05 -4.86
CA ILE A 231 2.90 -19.44 -5.02
C ILE A 231 3.78 -19.90 -3.86
N PRO A 232 4.93 -19.27 -3.57
CA PRO A 232 5.81 -19.71 -2.49
C PRO A 232 5.16 -19.56 -1.11
N THR A 233 4.32 -18.54 -0.92
CA THR A 233 3.56 -18.37 0.33
C THR A 233 2.62 -19.56 0.58
N VAL A 234 1.88 -19.99 -0.45
CA VAL A 234 0.97 -21.14 -0.34
C VAL A 234 1.75 -22.45 -0.18
N VAL A 235 2.88 -22.62 -0.87
CA VAL A 235 3.76 -23.78 -0.70
C VAL A 235 4.18 -23.93 0.76
N LEU A 236 4.72 -22.87 1.36
CA LEU A 236 5.19 -22.90 2.75
C LEU A 236 4.05 -23.02 3.76
N MET A 237 2.87 -22.46 3.45
CA MET A 237 1.67 -22.66 4.26
C MET A 237 1.24 -24.14 4.29
N VAL A 238 1.19 -24.81 3.15
CA VAL A 238 0.85 -26.24 3.08
C VAL A 238 1.90 -27.10 3.80
N VAL A 239 3.19 -26.76 3.64
CA VAL A 239 4.28 -27.41 4.38
C VAL A 239 4.11 -27.23 5.89
N ALA A 240 3.79 -26.02 6.36
CA ALA A 240 3.55 -25.76 7.79
C ALA A 240 2.40 -26.63 8.32
N LEU A 241 1.27 -26.69 7.59
CA LEU A 241 0.12 -27.50 7.96
C LEU A 241 0.48 -28.98 8.10
N GLN A 242 1.20 -29.56 7.13
CA GLN A 242 1.58 -30.98 7.16
C GLN A 242 2.65 -31.31 8.20
N LEU A 243 3.57 -30.39 8.49
CA LEU A 243 4.65 -30.63 9.46
C LEU A 243 4.17 -30.53 10.91
N VAL A 244 3.29 -29.58 11.20
CA VAL A 244 2.83 -29.27 12.57
C VAL A 244 1.52 -29.98 12.92
N ARG A 245 0.61 -30.11 11.96
CA ARG A 245 -0.67 -30.84 12.09
C ARG A 245 -1.51 -30.45 13.32
N LYS A 246 -1.59 -29.15 13.62
CA LYS A 246 -2.36 -28.59 14.75
C LYS A 246 -3.33 -27.50 14.29
N PRO A 247 -4.49 -27.34 14.94
CA PRO A 247 -5.43 -26.28 14.60
C PRO A 247 -4.79 -24.93 14.92
N GLY A 248 -4.99 -23.93 14.06
CA GLY A 248 -4.41 -22.60 14.24
C GLY A 248 -3.01 -22.44 13.63
N THR A 249 -2.47 -23.47 12.97
CA THR A 249 -1.13 -23.40 12.35
C THR A 249 -1.07 -22.34 11.26
N ALA A 250 -2.10 -22.22 10.41
CA ALA A 250 -2.10 -21.22 9.33
C ALA A 250 -2.21 -19.80 9.89
N THR A 251 -3.12 -19.58 10.84
CA THR A 251 -3.29 -18.29 11.52
C THR A 251 -2.03 -17.87 12.24
N LEU A 252 -1.36 -18.79 12.96
CA LEU A 252 -0.11 -18.50 13.65
C LEU A 252 1.02 -18.18 12.66
N LEU A 253 1.12 -18.93 11.56
CA LEU A 253 2.09 -18.68 10.49
C LEU A 253 1.96 -17.25 9.96
N PHE A 254 0.76 -16.84 9.52
CA PHE A 254 0.57 -15.50 8.95
C PHE A 254 0.70 -14.38 9.99
N THR A 255 0.37 -14.65 11.25
CA THR A 255 0.65 -13.72 12.36
C THR A 255 2.15 -13.49 12.51
N CYS A 256 2.96 -14.56 12.50
CA CYS A 256 4.42 -14.46 12.54
C CYS A 256 4.99 -13.75 11.30
N VAL A 257 4.46 -14.04 10.11
CA VAL A 257 4.85 -13.37 8.85
C VAL A 257 4.65 -11.86 8.97
N LEU A 258 3.52 -11.44 9.55
CA LEU A 258 3.24 -10.03 9.78
C LEU A 258 4.19 -9.40 10.81
N LEU A 259 4.40 -10.04 11.97
CA LEU A 259 5.30 -9.49 13.00
C LEU A 259 6.71 -9.28 12.47
N ILE A 260 7.25 -10.26 11.74
CA ILE A 260 8.55 -10.13 11.07
C ILE A 260 8.51 -9.01 10.03
N SER A 261 7.41 -8.90 9.29
CA SER A 261 7.21 -7.85 8.30
C SER A 261 7.12 -6.44 8.88
N MET A 262 6.62 -6.27 10.10
CA MET A 262 6.62 -4.99 10.80
C MET A 262 8.05 -4.59 11.17
N VAL A 263 8.82 -5.52 11.73
CA VAL A 263 10.19 -5.26 12.19
C VAL A 263 11.15 -5.00 11.03
N VAL A 264 11.11 -5.84 9.99
CA VAL A 264 12.08 -5.79 8.89
C VAL A 264 11.71 -4.74 7.84
N TRP A 265 10.42 -4.59 7.54
CA TRP A 265 9.96 -3.76 6.41
C TRP A 265 9.16 -2.52 6.84
N GLY A 266 8.96 -2.29 8.14
CA GLY A 266 8.15 -1.16 8.63
C GLY A 266 6.67 -1.28 8.27
N SER A 267 6.14 -2.50 8.09
CA SER A 267 4.73 -2.70 7.75
C SER A 267 3.81 -2.15 8.87
N HIS A 268 2.66 -1.58 8.50
CA HIS A 268 1.73 -0.97 9.47
C HIS A 268 0.81 -1.99 10.17
N ILE A 269 0.39 -1.69 11.39
CA ILE A 269 -0.54 -2.50 12.19
C ILE A 269 -1.90 -2.72 11.52
N MET A 270 -2.33 -1.82 10.64
CA MET A 270 -3.60 -1.97 9.94
C MET A 270 -3.66 -3.23 9.07
N TRP A 271 -2.53 -3.70 8.53
CA TRP A 271 -2.44 -4.93 7.71
C TRP A 271 -2.74 -6.21 8.50
N LEU A 272 -2.85 -6.10 9.83
CA LEU A 272 -3.15 -7.21 10.73
C LEU A 272 -4.41 -7.97 10.35
N GLY A 273 -5.52 -7.27 10.11
CA GLY A 273 -6.78 -7.90 9.71
C GLY A 273 -6.65 -8.68 8.39
N PHE A 274 -5.89 -8.15 7.44
CA PHE A 274 -5.61 -8.79 6.15
C PHE A 274 -4.83 -10.10 6.32
N TYR A 275 -3.69 -10.09 7.01
CA TYR A 275 -2.88 -11.30 7.22
C TYR A 275 -3.61 -12.35 8.10
N LEU A 276 -4.39 -11.90 9.09
CA LEU A 276 -5.21 -12.80 9.90
C LEU A 276 -6.32 -13.45 9.09
N ALA A 277 -7.01 -12.71 8.22
CA ALA A 277 -8.07 -13.26 7.38
C ALA A 277 -7.56 -14.40 6.48
N GLU A 278 -6.33 -14.29 5.98
CA GLU A 278 -5.68 -15.35 5.19
C GLU A 278 -5.48 -16.65 5.98
N GLY A 279 -5.07 -16.55 7.25
CA GLY A 279 -4.86 -17.72 8.09
C GLY A 279 -6.16 -18.33 8.63
N VAL A 280 -7.09 -17.47 9.07
CA VAL A 280 -8.36 -17.88 9.66
C VAL A 280 -9.21 -18.66 8.65
N ILE A 281 -9.29 -18.24 7.38
CA ILE A 281 -10.05 -19.00 6.38
C ILE A 281 -9.50 -20.42 6.19
N VAL A 282 -8.18 -20.58 6.21
CA VAL A 282 -7.53 -21.88 6.03
C VAL A 282 -7.76 -22.77 7.25
N ASP A 283 -7.57 -22.26 8.47
CA ASP A 283 -7.83 -23.04 9.68
C ASP A 283 -9.32 -23.42 9.82
N LEU A 284 -10.25 -22.54 9.41
CA LEU A 284 -11.68 -22.87 9.35
C LEU A 284 -11.95 -24.03 8.38
N LEU A 285 -11.30 -24.06 7.22
CA LEU A 285 -11.43 -25.15 6.26
C LEU A 285 -10.80 -26.45 6.77
N VAL A 286 -9.67 -26.38 7.48
CA VAL A 286 -9.07 -27.55 8.14
C VAL A 286 -10.03 -28.17 9.15
N ILE A 287 -10.68 -27.34 9.98
CA ILE A 287 -11.70 -27.80 10.93
C ILE A 287 -12.91 -28.39 10.18
N LEU A 288 -13.40 -27.71 9.14
CA LEU A 288 -14.56 -28.16 8.34
C LEU A 288 -14.31 -29.50 7.65
N PHE A 289 -13.08 -29.78 7.23
CA PHE A 289 -12.69 -31.04 6.61
C PHE A 289 -12.25 -32.11 7.61
N GLY A 290 -12.55 -31.93 8.90
CA GLY A 290 -12.31 -32.95 9.91
C GLY A 290 -10.84 -33.08 10.28
N MET A 291 -10.12 -31.96 10.36
CA MET A 291 -8.70 -31.89 10.69
C MET A 291 -7.79 -32.49 9.60
N ASP A 292 -8.18 -32.37 8.33
CA ASP A 292 -7.33 -32.70 7.17
C ASP A 292 -6.27 -31.59 7.00
N TYR A 293 -5.03 -31.87 7.37
CA TYR A 293 -3.93 -30.90 7.33
C TYR A 293 -3.24 -30.84 5.97
N ALA A 294 -4.04 -30.83 4.90
CA ALA A 294 -3.59 -30.95 3.52
C ALA A 294 -3.02 -32.35 3.21
N ASP A 295 -3.60 -33.39 3.81
CA ASP A 295 -3.21 -34.80 3.60
C ASP A 295 -3.51 -35.29 2.18
N ARG A 296 -4.35 -34.55 1.45
CA ARG A 296 -4.69 -34.83 0.05
C ARG A 296 -4.31 -33.64 -0.81
N ARG A 297 -3.86 -33.92 -2.03
CA ARG A 297 -3.56 -32.87 -3.01
C ARG A 297 -4.74 -31.93 -3.25
N LEU A 298 -5.97 -32.45 -3.23
CA LEU A 298 -7.18 -31.66 -3.42
C LEU A 298 -7.44 -30.70 -2.24
N THR A 299 -7.20 -31.12 -0.99
CA THR A 299 -7.36 -30.24 0.18
C THR A 299 -6.27 -29.16 0.19
N ALA A 300 -5.03 -29.51 -0.14
CA ALA A 300 -3.94 -28.54 -0.32
C ALA A 300 -4.27 -27.44 -1.36
N ILE A 301 -4.78 -27.84 -2.53
CA ILE A 301 -5.22 -26.90 -3.58
C ILE A 301 -6.38 -26.04 -3.09
N THR A 302 -7.36 -26.62 -2.39
CA THR A 302 -8.52 -25.90 -1.86
C THR A 302 -8.10 -24.83 -0.84
N TYR A 303 -7.13 -25.14 0.03
CA TYR A 303 -6.57 -24.19 1.00
C TYR A 303 -5.81 -23.07 0.29
N GLY A 304 -5.02 -23.39 -0.74
CA GLY A 304 -4.33 -22.38 -1.55
C GLY A 304 -5.28 -21.43 -2.26
N ILE A 305 -6.31 -21.96 -2.93
CA ILE A 305 -7.30 -21.15 -3.66
C ILE A 305 -8.11 -20.28 -2.69
N SER A 306 -8.63 -20.86 -1.60
CA SER A 306 -9.42 -20.10 -0.61
C SER A 306 -8.65 -18.96 0.03
N ARG A 307 -7.37 -19.19 0.41
CA ARG A 307 -6.48 -18.12 0.87
C ARG A 307 -6.32 -17.04 -0.19
N GLY A 308 -6.07 -17.42 -1.45
CA GLY A 308 -5.94 -16.48 -2.56
C GLY A 308 -7.19 -15.63 -2.75
N VAL A 309 -8.37 -16.24 -2.76
CA VAL A 309 -9.66 -15.55 -2.90
C VAL A 309 -9.89 -14.56 -1.77
N VAL A 310 -9.75 -14.99 -0.51
CA VAL A 310 -9.98 -14.12 0.66
C VAL A 310 -8.97 -12.98 0.68
N SER A 311 -7.69 -13.28 0.46
CA SER A 311 -6.63 -12.27 0.35
C SER A 311 -6.99 -11.21 -0.69
N THR A 312 -7.27 -11.61 -1.93
CA THR A 312 -7.56 -10.66 -3.00
C THR A 312 -8.83 -9.85 -2.75
N LEU A 313 -9.92 -10.48 -2.31
CA LEU A 313 -11.18 -9.75 -2.07
C LEU A 313 -11.06 -8.79 -0.89
N VAL A 314 -10.49 -9.22 0.24
CA VAL A 314 -10.26 -8.35 1.40
C VAL A 314 -9.32 -7.21 1.02
N PHE A 315 -8.29 -7.48 0.23
CA PHE A 315 -7.39 -6.44 -0.25
C PHE A 315 -8.11 -5.42 -1.11
N TYR A 316 -8.72 -5.83 -2.22
CA TYR A 316 -9.24 -4.90 -3.22
C TYR A 316 -10.56 -4.24 -2.85
N LEU A 317 -11.41 -4.90 -2.03
CA LEU A 317 -12.73 -4.38 -1.65
C LEU A 317 -12.71 -3.63 -0.32
N LEU A 318 -11.78 -3.96 0.58
CA LEU A 318 -11.70 -3.33 1.90
C LEU A 318 -10.43 -2.49 2.03
N TYR A 319 -9.26 -3.13 1.95
CA TYR A 319 -8.01 -2.46 2.30
C TYR A 319 -7.57 -1.39 1.28
N ALA A 320 -7.65 -1.65 -0.02
CA ALA A 320 -7.21 -0.69 -1.01
C ALA A 320 -8.11 0.57 -1.06
N PRO A 321 -9.45 0.47 -0.98
CA PRO A 321 -10.30 1.65 -0.84
C PRO A 321 -10.08 2.39 0.47
N VAL A 322 -9.78 1.66 1.55
CA VAL A 322 -9.65 2.25 2.89
C VAL A 322 -8.30 2.91 3.12
N GLU A 323 -7.22 2.25 2.72
CA GLU A 323 -5.84 2.64 3.01
C GLU A 323 -5.22 3.42 1.88
N TRP A 324 -5.40 2.94 0.66
CA TRP A 324 -4.82 3.59 -0.52
C TRP A 324 -5.76 4.60 -1.13
N LYS A 325 -7.04 4.57 -0.73
CA LYS A 325 -8.07 5.47 -1.25
C LYS A 325 -8.19 5.31 -2.77
N ILE A 326 -7.99 4.08 -3.23
CA ILE A 326 -8.07 3.67 -4.63
C ILE A 326 -9.15 2.61 -4.71
N SER A 327 -10.14 2.86 -5.55
CA SER A 327 -11.10 1.83 -5.97
C SER A 327 -10.66 1.28 -7.32
N TYR A 328 -10.43 -0.03 -7.37
CA TYR A 328 -10.04 -0.70 -8.60
C TYR A 328 -11.28 -1.06 -9.43
N ALA A 329 -11.13 -1.04 -10.75
CA ALA A 329 -12.20 -1.43 -11.64
C ALA A 329 -12.58 -2.92 -11.42
N PRO A 330 -13.87 -3.30 -11.50
CA PRO A 330 -14.30 -4.68 -11.24
C PRO A 330 -13.57 -5.73 -12.08
N TRP A 331 -13.29 -5.44 -13.35
CA TRP A 331 -12.54 -6.35 -14.23
C TRP A 331 -11.10 -6.59 -13.75
N TYR A 332 -10.46 -5.58 -13.16
CA TYR A 332 -9.10 -5.69 -12.62
C TYR A 332 -9.09 -6.56 -11.37
N ILE A 333 -10.09 -6.39 -10.50
CA ILE A 333 -10.29 -7.24 -9.33
C ILE A 333 -10.52 -8.69 -9.77
N GLY A 334 -11.34 -8.92 -10.80
CA GLY A 334 -11.57 -10.25 -11.39
C GLY A 334 -10.29 -10.88 -11.94
N LEU A 335 -9.46 -10.10 -12.65
CA LEU A 335 -8.15 -10.56 -13.15
C LEU A 335 -7.22 -10.94 -11.99
N GLN A 336 -7.10 -10.09 -10.97
CA GLN A 336 -6.26 -10.35 -9.81
C GLN A 336 -6.75 -11.57 -9.01
N LEU A 337 -8.07 -11.76 -8.95
CA LEU A 337 -8.67 -12.94 -8.33
C LEU A 337 -8.33 -14.21 -9.10
N ALA A 338 -8.39 -14.18 -10.44
CA ALA A 338 -7.99 -15.30 -11.27
C ALA A 338 -6.50 -15.64 -11.09
N LEU A 339 -5.63 -14.63 -11.02
CA LEU A 339 -4.20 -14.81 -10.75
C LEU A 339 -3.94 -15.39 -9.35
N ALA A 340 -4.66 -14.93 -8.33
CA ALA A 340 -4.57 -15.46 -6.98
C ALA A 340 -5.05 -16.91 -6.88
N CYS A 341 -6.14 -17.25 -7.58
CA CYS A 341 -6.61 -18.63 -7.71
C CYS A 341 -5.58 -19.52 -8.43
N ALA A 342 -4.98 -19.04 -9.51
CA ALA A 342 -3.93 -19.77 -10.23
C ALA A 342 -2.69 -19.97 -9.35
N GLY A 343 -2.25 -18.94 -8.64
CA GLY A 343 -1.15 -19.03 -7.67
C GLY A 343 -1.46 -19.99 -6.52
N GLY A 344 -2.70 -19.98 -6.02
CA GLY A 344 -3.20 -20.91 -5.01
C GLY A 344 -3.25 -22.36 -5.49
N LEU A 345 -3.65 -22.58 -6.74
CA LEU A 345 -3.67 -23.92 -7.35
C LEU A 345 -2.25 -24.47 -7.52
N ILE A 346 -1.36 -23.69 -8.13
CA ILE A 346 0.03 -24.09 -8.37
C ILE A 346 0.74 -24.28 -7.02
N GLY A 347 0.63 -23.30 -6.13
CA GLY A 347 1.25 -23.33 -4.81
C GLY A 347 0.72 -24.48 -3.94
N GLY A 348 -0.58 -24.78 -4.00
CA GLY A 348 -1.18 -25.89 -3.27
C GLY A 348 -0.71 -27.26 -3.77
N ALA A 349 -0.60 -27.42 -5.10
CA ALA A 349 -0.07 -28.64 -5.70
C ALA A 349 1.42 -28.85 -5.37
N LEU A 350 2.26 -27.82 -5.57
CA LEU A 350 3.69 -27.87 -5.26
C LEU A 350 3.95 -27.99 -3.76
N GLY A 351 3.11 -27.36 -2.94
CA GLY A 351 3.15 -27.45 -1.48
C GLY A 351 2.93 -28.87 -0.99
N TYR A 352 1.93 -29.56 -1.55
CA TYR A 352 1.67 -30.97 -1.25
C TYR A 352 2.86 -31.85 -1.62
N ASP A 353 3.39 -31.71 -2.84
CA ASP A 353 4.51 -32.54 -3.31
C ASP A 353 5.80 -32.28 -2.49
N THR A 354 6.04 -31.02 -2.11
CA THR A 354 7.17 -30.62 -1.26
C THR A 354 7.02 -31.18 0.16
N ALA A 355 5.82 -31.05 0.74
CA ALA A 355 5.55 -31.51 2.10
C ALA A 355 5.64 -33.04 2.20
N VAL A 356 5.16 -33.78 1.20
CA VAL A 356 5.34 -35.24 1.13
C VAL A 356 6.82 -35.60 1.09
N LYS A 357 7.64 -34.94 0.26
CA LYS A 357 9.09 -35.18 0.23
C LYS A 357 9.80 -34.88 1.55
N MET A 358 9.44 -33.76 2.19
CA MET A 358 10.01 -33.38 3.49
C MET A 358 9.58 -34.32 4.62
N SER A 359 8.34 -34.82 4.58
CA SER A 359 7.85 -35.82 5.53
C SER A 359 8.50 -37.19 5.30
N GLY A 360 8.77 -37.57 4.04
CA GLY A 360 9.49 -38.79 3.69
C GLY A 360 10.96 -38.79 4.11
N ALA A 361 11.60 -37.62 4.21
CA ALA A 361 12.95 -37.45 4.75
C ALA A 361 13.03 -37.54 6.30
N ARG A 362 11.91 -37.77 6.99
CA ARG A 362 11.88 -38.12 8.44
C ARG A 362 12.04 -39.63 8.69
N LEU A 363 12.11 -40.46 7.66
CA LEU A 363 12.55 -41.86 7.71
C LEU A 363 14.04 -41.96 7.41
#